data_AF-A0A3L7P923-F1
#
_entry.id   AF-A0A3L7P923-F1
#
_cell.length_a   1.000
_cell.length_b   1.000
_cell.length_c   1.000
_cell.angle_alpha   90.00
_cell.angle_beta   90.00
_cell.angle_gamma   90.00
#
_symmetry.space_group_name_H-M   'P 1'
#
loop_
_entity.id
_entity.type
_entity.pdbx_description
1 polymer ?
#
loop_
_entity_poly.entity_id
_entity_poly.type
_entity_poly.pdbx_seq_one_letter_code
_entity_poly.pdbx_strand_id
1 'polypeptide(L)'
;MNEITPGRYRHFKGNEYTILGTARHSETLEEHIVYRQEYGDHGLWVRPKQMFSETVTVDGQEVLRFQSLVSSSEQVGESVQNIFDDLPQHLPREVVQTLIRAADVRIERIISHGHASAPDFWYNQPRHEWVIVLKGAGRLQFEDRMVEMKPGDFVNIPAHCQHRVDWTTPDEPTVWLGVHYGDHG
;
A
#
# COMPACT_ATOMS: atom_id res chain seq x y z
N MET A 1 19.81 -19.91 -10.24
CA MET A 1 19.60 -18.47 -10.46
C MET A 1 18.54 -18.02 -9.49
N ASN A 2 18.77 -16.95 -8.73
CA ASN A 2 17.75 -16.43 -7.81
C ASN A 2 16.52 -16.01 -8.61
N GLU A 3 15.37 -16.51 -8.20
CA GLU A 3 14.09 -16.08 -8.74
C GLU A 3 13.88 -14.60 -8.39
N ILE A 4 13.53 -13.79 -9.40
CA ILE A 4 13.20 -12.38 -9.20
C ILE A 4 11.68 -12.30 -9.11
N THR A 5 11.19 -11.98 -7.92
CA THR A 5 9.75 -11.88 -7.65
C THR A 5 9.29 -10.43 -7.77
N PRO A 6 7.99 -10.20 -8.05
CA PRO A 6 7.40 -8.88 -7.88
C PRO A 6 7.60 -8.38 -6.45
N GLY A 7 7.85 -7.08 -6.27
CA GLY A 7 8.10 -6.53 -4.94
C GLY A 7 9.01 -5.31 -4.95
N ARG A 8 9.36 -4.81 -3.76
CA ARG A 8 10.26 -3.66 -3.58
C ARG A 8 11.71 -4.11 -3.64
N TYR A 9 12.53 -3.37 -4.36
CA TYR A 9 13.96 -3.60 -4.48
C TYR A 9 14.73 -2.30 -4.32
N ARG A 10 15.91 -2.37 -3.72
CA ARG A 10 16.87 -1.26 -3.65
C ARG A 10 18.05 -1.57 -4.55
N HIS A 11 18.35 -0.65 -5.45
CA HIS A 11 19.57 -0.70 -6.23
C HIS A 11 20.77 -0.33 -5.34
N PHE A 12 21.96 -0.89 -5.58
CA PHE A 12 23.16 -0.61 -4.75
C PHE A 12 23.53 0.88 -4.68
N LYS A 13 23.09 1.70 -5.64
CA LYS A 13 23.24 3.17 -5.65
C LYS A 13 22.24 3.91 -4.76
N GLY A 14 21.35 3.21 -4.05
CA GLY A 14 20.41 3.78 -3.08
C GLY A 14 18.97 3.95 -3.56
N ASN A 15 18.74 4.08 -4.87
CA ASN A 15 17.40 4.26 -5.43
C ASN A 15 16.53 3.01 -5.25
N GLU A 16 15.23 3.23 -5.05
CA GLU A 16 14.24 2.17 -4.88
C GLU A 16 13.34 2.01 -6.10
N TYR A 17 12.91 0.77 -6.31
CA TYR A 17 12.14 0.34 -7.46
C TYR A 17 11.11 -0.70 -7.02
N THR A 18 10.01 -0.79 -7.76
CA THR A 18 9.04 -1.89 -7.63
C THR A 18 9.15 -2.77 -8.87
N ILE A 19 9.49 -4.04 -8.70
CA ILE A 19 9.40 -5.03 -9.77
C ILE A 19 7.94 -5.46 -9.88
N LEU A 20 7.37 -5.33 -11.09
CA LEU A 20 5.99 -5.72 -11.38
C LEU A 20 5.89 -7.17 -11.83
N GLY A 21 6.92 -7.64 -12.55
CA GLY A 21 6.97 -9.02 -13.02
C GLY A 21 8.08 -9.26 -14.03
N THR A 22 8.10 -10.50 -14.52
CA THR A 22 8.96 -10.91 -15.63
C THR A 22 8.15 -10.93 -16.92
N ALA A 23 8.57 -10.18 -17.92
CA ALA A 23 8.07 -10.24 -19.28
C ALA A 23 9.00 -11.09 -20.17
N ARG A 24 8.46 -11.57 -21.29
CA ARG A 24 9.23 -12.31 -22.29
C ARG A 24 9.23 -11.54 -23.60
N HIS A 25 10.41 -11.29 -24.16
CA HIS A 25 10.54 -10.67 -25.47
C HIS A 25 9.98 -11.62 -26.54
N SER A 26 9.01 -11.18 -27.35
CA SER A 26 8.26 -12.08 -28.26
C SER A 26 9.16 -12.73 -29.31
N GLU A 27 10.12 -11.97 -29.83
CA GLU A 27 10.97 -12.42 -30.95
C GLU A 27 12.12 -13.33 -30.48
N THR A 28 12.64 -13.11 -29.27
CA THR A 28 13.86 -13.79 -28.78
C THR A 28 13.59 -14.74 -27.62
N LEU A 29 12.40 -14.66 -27.02
CA LEU A 29 12.02 -15.36 -25.79
C LEU A 29 12.88 -15.00 -24.56
N GLU A 30 13.67 -13.93 -24.64
CA GLU A 30 14.50 -13.47 -23.53
C GLU A 30 13.66 -12.87 -22.41
N GLU A 31 13.96 -13.27 -21.18
CA GLU A 31 13.28 -12.77 -20.00
C GLU A 31 13.79 -11.37 -19.62
N HIS A 32 12.84 -10.48 -19.39
CA HIS A 32 13.07 -9.11 -18.96
C HIS A 32 12.29 -8.83 -17.69
N ILE A 33 12.83 -7.98 -16.84
CA ILE A 33 12.11 -7.46 -15.67
C ILE A 33 11.41 -6.17 -16.06
N VAL A 34 10.11 -6.13 -15.79
CA VAL A 34 9.28 -4.92 -15.86
C VAL A 34 9.24 -4.32 -14.47
N TYR A 35 9.64 -3.06 -14.33
CA TYR A 35 9.78 -2.41 -13.04
C TYR A 35 9.49 -0.92 -13.11
N ARG A 36 9.05 -0.35 -11.99
CA ARG A 36 8.71 1.06 -11.82
C ARG A 36 9.71 1.74 -10.90
N GLN A 37 10.09 2.97 -11.22
CA GLN A 37 10.86 3.81 -10.29
C GLN A 37 9.98 4.26 -9.11
N GLU A 38 10.53 4.27 -7.89
CA GLU A 38 9.82 4.79 -6.70
C GLU A 38 10.24 6.22 -6.37
N TYR A 39 10.76 6.93 -7.38
CA TYR A 39 11.20 8.32 -7.34
C TYR A 39 10.93 8.96 -8.71
N GLY A 40 11.07 10.29 -8.80
CA GLY A 40 10.92 11.02 -10.05
C GLY A 40 9.50 10.93 -10.60
N ASP A 41 9.37 10.63 -11.89
CA ASP A 41 8.10 10.51 -12.62
C ASP A 41 7.41 9.15 -12.44
N HIS A 42 7.98 8.26 -11.63
CA HIS A 42 7.50 6.88 -11.47
C HIS A 42 7.40 6.13 -12.80
N GLY A 43 8.32 6.39 -13.74
CA GLY A 43 8.34 5.76 -15.05
C GLY A 43 8.44 4.23 -15.00
N LEU A 44 7.87 3.58 -16.01
CA LEU A 44 7.90 2.13 -16.23
C LEU A 44 9.04 1.75 -17.17
N TRP A 45 9.87 0.79 -16.76
CA TRP A 45 11.07 0.39 -17.46
C TRP A 45 11.14 -1.12 -17.64
N VAL A 46 11.87 -1.54 -18.66
CA VAL A 46 12.17 -2.94 -18.95
C VAL A 46 13.68 -3.14 -19.09
N ARG A 47 14.22 -4.25 -18.58
CA ARG A 47 15.65 -4.57 -18.70
C ARG A 47 15.87 -6.10 -18.66
N PRO A 48 16.93 -6.63 -19.30
CA PRO A 48 17.22 -8.06 -19.24
C PRO A 48 17.27 -8.59 -17.80
N LYS A 49 16.64 -9.74 -17.55
CA LYS A 49 16.54 -10.36 -16.22
C LYS A 49 17.90 -10.64 -15.61
N GLN A 50 18.88 -11.02 -16.43
CA GLN A 50 20.24 -11.29 -15.97
C GLN A 50 20.86 -10.09 -15.26
N MET A 51 20.58 -8.86 -15.71
CA MET A 51 21.11 -7.64 -15.09
C MET A 51 20.53 -7.38 -13.70
N PHE A 52 19.40 -7.99 -13.34
CA PHE A 52 18.82 -7.88 -12.00
C PHE A 52 19.41 -8.89 -11.01
N SER A 53 19.87 -10.06 -11.49
CA SER A 53 20.48 -11.10 -10.67
C SER A 53 21.99 -10.92 -10.47
N GLU A 54 22.58 -9.85 -11.00
CA GLU A 54 24.02 -9.59 -10.93
C GLU A 54 24.48 -9.15 -9.55
N THR A 55 25.70 -9.56 -9.21
CA THR A 55 26.49 -9.00 -8.11
C THR A 55 27.42 -7.93 -8.65
N VAL A 56 27.66 -6.88 -7.87
CA VAL A 56 28.62 -5.81 -8.18
C VAL A 56 29.57 -5.63 -7.00
N THR A 57 30.79 -5.16 -7.28
CA THR A 57 31.77 -4.83 -6.23
C THR A 57 31.60 -3.37 -5.81
N VAL A 58 31.33 -3.15 -4.52
CA VAL A 58 31.26 -1.82 -3.88
C VAL A 58 32.20 -1.84 -2.68
N ASP A 59 33.16 -0.92 -2.63
CA ASP A 59 34.17 -0.84 -1.55
C ASP A 59 34.90 -2.17 -1.26
N GLY A 60 35.16 -2.96 -2.30
CA GLY A 60 35.82 -4.26 -2.20
C GLY A 60 34.91 -5.40 -1.73
N GLN A 61 33.62 -5.14 -1.50
CA GLN A 61 32.62 -6.15 -1.14
C GLN A 61 31.70 -6.47 -2.31
N GLU A 62 31.38 -7.75 -2.47
CA GLU A 62 30.39 -8.22 -3.43
C GLU A 62 28.97 -8.05 -2.87
N VAL A 63 28.16 -7.23 -3.52
CA VAL A 63 26.76 -6.96 -3.16
C VAL A 63 25.83 -7.19 -4.35
N LEU A 64 24.59 -7.59 -4.08
CA LEU A 64 23.58 -7.70 -5.14
C LEU A 64 23.34 -6.31 -5.75
N ARG A 65 23.30 -6.24 -7.08
CA ARG A 65 22.98 -5.00 -7.80
C ARG A 65 21.60 -4.48 -7.40
N PHE A 66 20.64 -5.40 -7.23
CA PHE A 66 19.30 -5.15 -6.70
C PHE A 66 19.05 -6.06 -5.50
N GLN A 67 18.89 -5.46 -4.33
CA GLN A 67 18.53 -6.17 -3.12
C GLN A 67 17.02 -6.10 -2.92
N SER A 68 16.37 -7.26 -2.75
CA SER A 68 14.97 -7.30 -2.37
C SER A 68 14.79 -6.61 -1.02
N LEU A 69 13.84 -5.68 -0.97
CA LEU A 69 13.39 -5.01 0.25
C LEU A 69 12.16 -5.70 0.83
N VAL A 70 11.84 -6.92 0.38
CA VAL A 70 10.79 -7.74 0.99
C VAL A 70 11.07 -7.79 2.50
N SER A 71 10.25 -7.06 3.27
CA SER A 71 10.01 -7.41 4.65
C SER A 71 9.53 -8.85 4.65
N SER A 72 9.87 -9.62 5.66
CA SER A 72 9.49 -11.02 5.90
C SER A 72 7.98 -11.34 5.82
N SER A 73 7.14 -10.40 5.37
CA SER A 73 5.69 -10.44 5.24
C SER A 73 5.15 -11.21 4.03
N GLU A 74 6.00 -11.82 3.19
CA GLU A 74 5.55 -12.83 2.22
C GLU A 74 5.58 -14.27 2.78
N GLN A 75 5.78 -14.43 4.10
CA GLN A 75 5.40 -15.68 4.76
C GLN A 75 3.87 -15.74 4.87
N VAL A 76 3.25 -16.54 3.99
CA VAL A 76 1.89 -17.05 4.23
C VAL A 76 1.89 -17.80 5.56
N GLY A 77 1.30 -17.19 6.59
CA GLY A 77 0.69 -17.86 7.74
C GLY A 77 1.60 -18.57 8.74
N GLU A 78 2.53 -17.87 9.39
CA GLU A 78 3.07 -18.40 10.67
C GLU A 78 2.14 -18.10 11.87
N SER A 79 1.27 -17.09 11.79
CA SER A 79 0.23 -16.84 12.80
C SER A 79 -1.01 -16.17 12.21
N VAL A 80 -2.20 -16.60 12.65
CA VAL A 80 -3.47 -15.95 12.34
C VAL A 80 -3.52 -14.62 13.11
N GLN A 81 -3.75 -13.51 12.40
CA GLN A 81 -3.95 -12.20 13.00
C GLN A 81 -5.44 -11.83 12.96
N ASN A 82 -5.91 -11.08 13.96
CA ASN A 82 -7.28 -10.60 14.04
C ASN A 82 -7.31 -9.07 13.90
N ILE A 83 -8.21 -8.55 13.05
CA ILE A 83 -8.37 -7.12 12.84
C ILE A 83 -8.82 -6.36 14.11
N PHE A 84 -9.43 -7.07 15.05
CA PHE A 84 -9.95 -6.56 16.32
C PHE A 84 -9.02 -6.75 17.52
N ASP A 85 -7.83 -7.34 17.34
CA ASP A 85 -6.84 -7.44 18.41
C ASP A 85 -6.06 -6.12 18.55
N ASP A 86 -5.51 -5.88 19.75
CA ASP A 86 -4.72 -4.69 20.08
C ASP A 86 -5.41 -3.36 19.78
N LEU A 87 -6.69 -3.21 20.17
CA LEU A 87 -7.43 -1.95 20.06
C LEU A 87 -7.08 -1.02 21.24
N PRO A 88 -6.21 0.00 21.05
CA PRO A 88 -5.91 0.95 22.11
C PRO A 88 -7.16 1.75 22.50
N GLN A 89 -7.42 1.86 23.80
CA GLN A 89 -8.53 2.65 24.33
C GLN A 89 -8.27 4.16 24.22
N HIS A 90 -7.00 4.56 24.26
CA HIS A 90 -6.59 5.96 24.18
C HIS A 90 -5.76 6.16 22.92
N LEU A 91 -6.26 7.02 22.05
CA LEU A 91 -5.64 7.35 20.78
C LEU A 91 -5.62 8.87 20.67
N PRO A 92 -4.43 9.53 20.73
CA PRO A 92 -4.36 10.97 20.50
C PRO A 92 -4.53 11.32 19.01
N ARG A 93 -4.35 10.32 18.14
CA ARG A 93 -4.56 10.37 16.69
C ARG A 93 -5.03 9.01 16.23
N GLU A 94 -5.67 8.97 15.06
CA GLU A 94 -5.97 7.70 14.39
C GLU A 94 -4.70 6.86 14.19
N VAL A 95 -4.86 5.54 14.31
CA VAL A 95 -3.80 4.58 13.99
C VAL A 95 -4.09 4.02 12.61
N VAL A 96 -3.15 4.20 11.68
CA VAL A 96 -3.17 3.59 10.36
C VAL A 96 -2.07 2.55 10.30
N GLN A 97 -2.44 1.29 10.11
CA GLN A 97 -1.53 0.16 9.99
C GLN A 97 -1.69 -0.48 8.62
N THR A 98 -0.63 -0.46 7.81
CA THR A 98 -0.59 -1.26 6.58
C THR A 98 -0.52 -2.75 6.92
N LEU A 99 -1.50 -3.51 6.47
CA LEU A 99 -1.56 -4.97 6.61
C LEU A 99 -0.83 -5.65 5.45
N ILE A 100 -1.13 -5.22 4.22
CA ILE A 100 -0.53 -5.76 3.00
C ILE A 100 -0.19 -4.59 2.08
N ARG A 101 0.97 -4.66 1.43
CA ARG A 101 1.35 -3.77 0.33
C ARG A 101 1.88 -4.62 -0.81
N ALA A 102 1.16 -4.61 -1.93
CA ALA A 102 1.56 -5.25 -3.18
C ALA A 102 1.44 -4.23 -4.32
N ALA A 103 2.23 -4.37 -5.38
CA ALA A 103 2.30 -3.51 -6.59
C ALA A 103 1.34 -2.29 -6.60
N ASP A 104 0.05 -2.53 -6.89
CA ASP A 104 -1.00 -1.52 -7.00
C ASP A 104 -2.14 -1.69 -5.99
N VAL A 105 -1.95 -2.48 -4.92
CA VAL A 105 -2.90 -2.67 -3.82
C VAL A 105 -2.25 -2.40 -2.46
N ARG A 106 -2.88 -1.58 -1.62
CA ARG A 106 -2.52 -1.43 -0.20
C ARG A 106 -3.75 -1.70 0.65
N ILE A 107 -3.65 -2.65 1.56
CA ILE A 107 -4.69 -2.96 2.55
C ILE A 107 -4.22 -2.41 3.89
N GLU A 108 -5.07 -1.63 4.54
CA GLU A 108 -4.76 -1.00 5.83
C GLU A 108 -5.90 -1.14 6.83
N ARG A 109 -5.52 -1.29 8.09
CA ARG A 109 -6.41 -1.20 9.24
C ARG A 109 -6.33 0.22 9.78
N ILE A 110 -7.47 0.86 9.98
CA ILE A 110 -7.55 2.19 10.59
C ILE A 110 -8.34 2.07 11.89
N ILE A 111 -7.81 2.61 12.98
CA ILE A 111 -8.48 2.66 14.28
C ILE A 111 -8.68 4.12 14.68
N SER A 112 -9.93 4.49 14.88
CA SER A 112 -10.34 5.81 15.34
C SER A 112 -11.10 5.72 16.66
N HIS A 113 -11.14 6.80 17.43
CA HIS A 113 -11.93 6.90 18.66
C HIS A 113 -12.30 8.37 18.90
N GLY A 114 -13.46 8.81 18.41
CA GLY A 114 -13.88 10.22 18.45
C GLY A 114 -13.09 11.18 17.54
N HIS A 115 -12.20 10.68 16.69
CA HIS A 115 -11.42 11.51 15.77
C HIS A 115 -12.27 12.02 14.60
N ALA A 116 -11.84 13.17 14.09
CA ALA A 116 -12.25 13.74 12.82
C ALA A 116 -11.03 14.37 12.13
N SER A 117 -11.08 14.50 10.81
CA SER A 117 -10.10 15.27 10.05
C SER A 117 -10.08 16.73 10.52
N ALA A 118 -8.91 17.36 10.54
CA ALA A 118 -8.77 18.78 10.87
C ALA A 118 -9.69 19.67 10.01
N PRO A 119 -10.17 20.83 10.51
CA PRO A 119 -11.18 21.66 9.84
C PRO A 119 -10.93 21.94 8.36
N ASP A 120 -9.69 22.24 7.99
CA ASP A 120 -9.28 22.62 6.63
C ASP A 120 -8.64 21.47 5.84
N PHE A 121 -8.70 20.24 6.35
CA PHE A 121 -8.06 19.08 5.73
C PHE A 121 -9.05 18.26 4.90
N TRP A 122 -8.66 17.95 3.67
CA TRP A 122 -9.35 17.05 2.74
C TRP A 122 -8.35 16.07 2.14
N TYR A 123 -8.71 14.79 2.12
CA TYR A 123 -8.00 13.78 1.36
C TYR A 123 -8.26 13.99 -0.13
N ASN A 124 -7.19 13.98 -0.93
CA ASN A 124 -7.23 13.87 -2.39
C ASN A 124 -6.08 12.94 -2.79
N GLN A 125 -6.41 11.69 -3.08
CA GLN A 125 -5.42 10.64 -3.32
C GLN A 125 -5.43 10.21 -4.79
N PRO A 126 -4.28 9.85 -5.38
CA PRO A 126 -4.20 9.41 -6.78
C PRO A 126 -4.68 7.98 -7.01
N ARG A 127 -5.06 7.26 -5.95
CA ARG A 127 -5.60 5.89 -6.01
C ARG A 127 -7.04 5.90 -5.56
N HIS A 128 -7.80 4.91 -6.04
CA HIS A 128 -9.12 4.61 -5.49
C HIS A 128 -8.96 4.05 -4.09
N GLU A 129 -9.96 4.29 -3.26
CA GLU A 129 -10.06 3.75 -1.91
C GLU A 129 -11.42 3.10 -1.72
N TRP A 130 -11.44 1.78 -1.51
CA TRP A 130 -12.61 1.09 -0.98
C TRP A 130 -12.45 0.97 0.53
N VAL A 131 -13.44 1.44 1.30
CA VAL A 131 -13.36 1.45 2.76
C VAL A 131 -14.65 0.94 3.39
N ILE A 132 -14.52 0.11 4.43
CA ILE A 132 -15.62 -0.48 5.20
C ILE A 132 -15.46 -0.22 6.70
N VAL A 133 -16.57 0.05 7.40
CA VAL A 133 -16.61 0.03 8.87
C VAL A 133 -16.84 -1.40 9.35
N LEU A 134 -15.95 -1.92 10.19
CA LEU A 134 -16.06 -3.27 10.77
C LEU A 134 -16.56 -3.25 12.22
N LYS A 135 -16.34 -2.15 12.94
CA LYS A 135 -16.77 -1.92 14.32
C LYS A 135 -16.94 -0.42 14.56
N GLY A 136 -17.82 -0.03 15.50
CA GLY A 136 -18.09 1.36 15.84
C GLY A 136 -18.93 2.05 14.76
N ALA A 137 -18.72 3.35 14.60
CA ALA A 137 -19.42 4.14 13.58
C ALA A 137 -18.55 5.31 13.12
N GLY A 138 -18.80 5.79 11.91
CA GLY A 138 -18.16 6.99 11.39
C GLY A 138 -19.00 7.68 10.34
N ARG A 139 -18.61 8.90 10.00
CA ARG A 139 -19.23 9.70 8.95
C ARG A 139 -18.14 10.26 8.06
N LEU A 140 -18.26 9.98 6.77
CA LEU A 140 -17.43 10.61 5.73
C LEU A 140 -18.17 11.82 5.17
N GLN A 141 -17.44 12.89 4.90
CA GLN A 141 -17.93 14.03 4.15
C GLN A 141 -17.22 14.09 2.80
N PHE A 142 -18.02 14.23 1.75
CA PHE A 142 -17.62 14.54 0.38
C PHE A 142 -18.04 15.98 0.07
N GLU A 143 -17.65 16.50 -1.10
CA GLU A 143 -17.99 17.87 -1.52
C GLU A 143 -19.50 18.13 -1.53
N ASP A 144 -20.31 17.15 -1.94
CA ASP A 144 -21.75 17.28 -2.18
C ASP A 144 -22.65 16.61 -1.12
N ARG A 145 -22.09 15.74 -0.28
CA ARG A 145 -22.87 14.92 0.66
C ARG A 145 -22.08 14.44 1.87
N MET A 146 -22.82 14.02 2.89
CA MET A 146 -22.29 13.25 4.02
C MET A 146 -22.81 11.82 3.96
N VAL A 147 -21.98 10.87 4.38
CA VAL A 147 -22.31 9.44 4.42
C VAL A 147 -22.01 8.92 5.82
N GLU A 148 -23.06 8.63 6.59
CA GLU A 148 -22.93 7.88 7.84
C GLU A 148 -22.75 6.40 7.55
N MET A 149 -21.86 5.77 8.31
CA MET A 149 -21.44 4.39 8.11
C MET A 149 -21.47 3.67 9.46
N LYS A 150 -22.24 2.58 9.51
CA LYS A 150 -22.28 1.61 10.62
C LYS A 150 -21.58 0.31 10.22
N PRO A 151 -21.37 -0.66 11.13
CA PRO A 151 -20.66 -1.89 10.81
C PRO A 151 -21.31 -2.63 9.63
N GLY A 152 -20.48 -2.97 8.64
CA GLY A 152 -20.88 -3.60 7.38
C GLY A 152 -21.09 -2.63 6.22
N ASP A 153 -21.23 -1.32 6.48
CA ASP A 153 -21.34 -0.33 5.41
C ASP A 153 -19.98 -0.04 4.80
N PHE A 154 -19.93 0.04 3.47
CA PHE A 154 -18.73 0.35 2.71
C PHE A 154 -19.02 1.40 1.63
N VAL A 155 -17.98 2.11 1.23
CA VAL A 155 -18.01 3.00 0.08
C VAL A 155 -16.78 2.78 -0.79
N ASN A 156 -16.92 3.05 -2.09
CA ASN A 156 -15.79 3.23 -2.98
C ASN A 156 -15.60 4.71 -3.25
N ILE A 157 -14.38 5.20 -3.03
CA ILE A 157 -13.96 6.58 -3.20
C ILE A 157 -13.03 6.60 -4.41
N PRO A 158 -13.48 7.17 -5.55
CA PRO A 158 -12.64 7.22 -6.74
C PRO A 158 -11.37 8.04 -6.52
N ALA A 159 -10.31 7.72 -7.28
CA ALA A 159 -9.11 8.54 -7.34
C ALA A 159 -9.47 10.02 -7.57
N HIS A 160 -8.79 10.90 -6.85
CA HIS A 160 -9.02 12.35 -6.82
C HIS A 160 -10.37 12.82 -6.29
N CYS A 161 -11.23 11.94 -5.78
CA CYS A 161 -12.45 12.33 -5.07
C CYS A 161 -12.10 12.90 -3.70
N GLN A 162 -12.38 14.18 -3.49
CA GLN A 162 -12.16 14.84 -2.21
C GLN A 162 -13.11 14.28 -1.15
N HIS A 163 -12.53 13.88 -0.03
CA HIS A 163 -13.29 13.42 1.13
C HIS A 163 -12.56 13.72 2.44
N ARG A 164 -13.26 13.64 3.55
CA ARG A 164 -12.70 13.75 4.90
C ARG A 164 -13.50 12.90 5.88
N VAL A 165 -12.87 12.56 6.99
CA VAL A 165 -13.58 11.96 8.13
C VAL A 165 -14.21 13.12 8.90
N ASP A 166 -15.53 13.24 8.84
CA ASP A 166 -16.27 14.28 9.57
C ASP A 166 -16.41 13.91 11.05
N TRP A 167 -16.63 12.62 11.34
CA TRP A 167 -16.86 12.14 12.69
C TRP A 167 -16.57 10.64 12.82
N THR A 168 -16.14 10.22 14.01
CA THR A 168 -16.16 8.81 14.46
C THR A 168 -16.73 8.74 15.86
N THR A 169 -17.35 7.61 16.23
CA THR A 169 -17.96 7.49 17.56
C THR A 169 -16.91 7.65 18.67
N PRO A 170 -17.19 8.47 19.70
CA PRO A 170 -16.33 8.59 20.88
C PRO A 170 -16.62 7.52 21.94
N ASP A 171 -17.65 6.69 21.75
CA ASP A 171 -18.09 5.72 22.76
C ASP A 171 -17.30 4.40 22.70
N GLU A 172 -16.75 4.07 21.54
CA GLU A 172 -15.92 2.89 21.32
C GLU A 172 -14.95 3.09 20.14
N PRO A 173 -13.93 2.22 19.97
CA PRO A 173 -13.08 2.27 18.79
C PRO A 173 -13.85 1.96 17.50
N THR A 174 -13.74 2.85 16.53
CA THR A 174 -14.15 2.59 15.15
C THR A 174 -13.01 1.90 14.41
N VAL A 175 -13.25 0.68 13.94
CA VAL A 175 -12.29 -0.11 13.16
C VAL A 175 -12.70 -0.10 11.69
N TRP A 176 -11.82 0.37 10.84
CA TRP A 176 -12.00 0.39 9.39
C TRP A 176 -11.01 -0.56 8.71
N LEU A 177 -11.42 -1.09 7.56
CA LEU A 177 -10.51 -1.71 6.59
C LEU A 177 -10.53 -0.87 5.32
N GLY A 178 -9.38 -0.28 5.00
CA GLY A 178 -9.16 0.49 3.77
C GLY A 178 -8.41 -0.36 2.75
N VAL A 179 -8.85 -0.33 1.51
CA VAL A 179 -8.19 -0.97 0.36
C VAL A 179 -7.95 0.09 -0.69
N HIS A 180 -6.69 0.47 -0.85
CA HIS A 180 -6.25 1.40 -1.87
C HIS A 180 -5.83 0.64 -3.11
N TYR A 181 -6.35 0.99 -4.27
CA TYR A 181 -6.04 0.30 -5.52
C TYR A 181 -5.87 1.27 -6.70
N GLY A 182 -4.97 0.91 -7.63
CA GLY A 182 -4.78 1.65 -8.88
C GLY A 182 -5.83 1.31 -9.93
N ASP A 183 -5.92 2.13 -10.97
CA ASP A 183 -6.62 1.75 -12.21
C ASP A 183 -5.95 0.54 -12.85
N HIS A 184 -6.71 -0.23 -13.64
CA HIS A 184 -6.14 -1.27 -14.49
C HIS A 184 -5.06 -0.63 -15.38
N GLY A 185 -3.81 -1.10 -15.24
CA GLY A 185 -2.69 -0.72 -16.10
C GLY A 185 -2.88 -1.13 -17.55
#